data_AF-A0A251SC17-F1
#
_entry.id   AF-A0A251SC17-F1
#
_cell.length_a   1.000
_cell.length_b   1.000
_cell.length_c   1.000
_cell.angle_alpha   90.00
_cell.angle_beta   90.00
_cell.angle_gamma   90.00
#
_symmetry.space_group_name_H-M   'P 1'
#
loop_
_entity.id
_entity.type
_entity.pdbx_description
1 polymer ?
#
loop_
_entity_poly.entity_id
_entity_poly.type
_entity_poly.pdbx_seq_one_letter_code
_entity_poly.pdbx_strand_id
1 'polypeptide(L)' 'MRAMKEELSALEKHKTWTLTDLPTRKQAIGLKWVFKAKMDAHGQVNRYKARIVAKGYVQE' A
#
# COMPACT_ATOMS: atom_id res chain seq x y z
N MET A 1 -0.10 1.28 -13.99
CA MET A 1 0.59 0.68 -12.82
C MET A 1 1.75 1.51 -12.23
N ARG A 2 2.00 2.76 -12.67
CA ARG A 2 3.18 3.53 -12.25
C ARG A 2 3.22 3.82 -10.74
N ALA A 3 2.10 4.26 -10.16
CA ALA A 3 1.98 4.60 -8.75
C ALA A 3 2.20 3.42 -7.79
N MET A 4 1.83 2.18 -8.18
CA MET A 4 2.11 0.98 -7.38
C MET A 4 3.60 0.68 -7.30
N LYS A 5 4.31 0.79 -8.43
CA LYS A 5 5.75 0.55 -8.49
C LYS A 5 6.53 1.61 -7.71
N GLU A 6 6.09 2.86 -7.77
CA GLU A 6 6.65 3.94 -6.94
C GLU A 6 6.51 3.65 -5.45
N GLU A 7 5.33 3.22 -4.99
CA GLU A 7 5.12 2.86 -3.58
C GLU A 7 5.99 1.65 -3.18
N LEU A 8 6.05 0.60 -4.02
CA LEU A 8 6.86 -0.59 -3.74
C LEU A 8 8.36 -0.24 -3.62
N SER A 9 8.87 0.56 -4.55
CA SER A 9 10.26 1.03 -4.55
C SER A 9 10.55 1.94 -3.36
N ALA A 10 9.59 2.77 -2.94
CA ALA A 10 9.74 3.58 -1.74
C ALA A 10 9.84 2.69 -0.48
N LEU A 11 9.00 1.67 -0.36
CA LEU A 11 9.05 0.72 0.78
C LEU A 11 10.40 -0.01 0.86
N GLU A 12 10.92 -0.46 -0.28
CA GLU A 12 12.23 -1.09 -0.37
C GLU A 12 13.36 -0.11 0.02
N LYS A 13 13.30 1.13 -0.49
CA LYS A 13 14.28 2.19 -0.17
C LYS A 13 14.27 2.57 1.30
N HIS A 14 13.09 2.61 1.93
CA HIS A 14 12.95 2.93 3.33
C HIS A 14 13.33 1.78 4.27
N LYS A 15 13.56 0.56 3.73
CA LYS A 15 13.87 -0.65 4.52
C LYS A 15 12.88 -0.92 5.66
N THR A 16 11.66 -0.41 5.54
CA THR A 16 10.62 -0.56 6.56
C THR A 16 9.83 -1.88 6.38
N TRP A 17 10.01 -2.57 5.26
CA TRP A 17 9.34 -3.81 4.92
C TRP A 17 10.35 -4.83 4.41
N THR A 18 10.30 -6.04 4.96
CA THR A 18 11.03 -7.21 4.48
C THR A 18 10.02 -8.29 4.16
N LEU A 19 10.10 -8.86 2.96
CA LEU A 19 9.32 -10.04 2.63
C LEU A 19 9.83 -11.19 3.49
N THR A 20 8.96 -11.78 4.31
CA THR A 20 9.32 -12.91 5.19
C THR A 20 8.27 -13.99 5.06
N ASP A 21 8.69 -15.24 5.19
CA ASP A 21 7.79 -16.38 5.24
C ASP A 21 6.87 -16.27 6.45
N LEU A 22 5.62 -16.73 6.27
CA LEU A 22 4.63 -16.70 7.34
C LEU A 22 5.12 -17.62 8.47
N PRO A 23 5.40 -17.10 9.68
CA PRO A 23 5.85 -17.94 10.77
C PRO A 23 4.77 -18.93 11.18
N THR A 24 5.18 -20.13 11.53
CA THR A 24 4.29 -21.24 11.91
C THR A 24 3.33 -20.79 13.00
N ARG A 25 2.02 -21.02 12.80
CA ARG A 25 0.90 -20.62 13.69
C ARG A 25 0.51 -19.14 13.68
N LYS A 26 1.01 -18.29 12.78
CA LYS A 26 0.45 -16.96 12.56
C LYS A 26 -0.43 -16.94 11.32
N GLN A 27 -1.52 -16.17 11.37
CA GLN A 27 -2.33 -15.90 10.19
C GLN A 27 -1.77 -14.68 9.44
N ALA A 28 -1.62 -14.81 8.12
CA ALA A 28 -1.24 -13.68 7.29
C ALA A 28 -2.37 -12.64 7.31
N ILE A 29 -2.05 -11.40 7.64
CA ILE A 29 -3.02 -10.32 7.51
C ILE A 29 -3.20 -10.06 6.01
N GLY A 30 -4.44 -10.14 5.54
CA GLY A 30 -4.74 -9.83 4.15
C GLY A 30 -4.33 -8.39 3.83
N LEU A 31 -3.67 -8.17 2.70
CA LEU A 31 -3.34 -6.81 2.23
C LEU A 31 -4.44 -6.34 1.27
N LYS A 32 -4.65 -5.02 1.19
CA LYS A 32 -5.46 -4.37 0.16
C LYS A 32 -4.72 -3.19 -0.44
N TRP A 33 -4.93 -2.96 -1.73
CA TRP A 33 -4.48 -1.75 -2.39
C TRP A 33 -5.56 -0.69 -2.33
N VAL A 34 -5.17 0.52 -1.95
CA VAL A 34 -6.02 1.71 -1.96
C VAL A 34 -5.50 2.64 -3.04
N PHE A 35 -6.33 2.91 -4.04
CA PHE A 35 -6.03 3.85 -5.11
C PHE A 35 -6.81 5.14 -4.88
N LYS A 36 -6.15 6.28 -5.04
CA LYS A 36 -6.78 7.60 -4.93
C LYS A 36 -6.24 8.53 -6.01
N ALA A 37 -7.13 9.07 -6.82
CA ALA A 37 -6.80 10.20 -7.69
C ALA A 37 -6.80 11.48 -6.86
N LYS A 38 -5.70 12.23 -6.88
CA LYS A 38 -5.65 13.60 -6.38
C LYS A 38 -6.00 14.53 -7.53
N MET A 39 -7.11 15.23 -7.38
CA MET A 39 -7.56 16.27 -8.30
C MET A 39 -6.97 17.62 -7.88
N ASP A 40 -6.73 18.49 -8.85
CA ASP A 40 -6.40 19.90 -8.60
C ASP A 40 -7.67 20.73 -8.34
N ALA A 41 -7.49 22.04 -8.10
CA ALA A 41 -8.60 22.97 -7.88
C ALA A 41 -9.53 23.13 -9.09
N HIS A 42 -9.09 22.69 -10.28
CA HIS A 42 -9.85 22.70 -11.53
C HIS A 42 -10.52 21.34 -11.83
N GLY A 43 -10.43 20.38 -10.91
CA GLY A 43 -11.04 19.05 -11.04
C GLY A 43 -10.26 18.10 -11.96
N GLN A 44 -9.08 18.48 -12.44
CA GLN A 44 -8.25 17.59 -13.26
C GLN A 44 -7.38 16.69 -12.38
N VAL A 45 -7.15 15.46 -12.84
CA VAL A 45 -6.33 14.49 -12.09
C VAL A 45 -4.87 14.90 -12.18
N ASN A 46 -4.36 15.50 -11.10
CA ASN A 46 -2.97 15.90 -10.96
C ASN A 46 -2.06 14.69 -10.67
N ARG A 47 -2.50 13.76 -9.81
CA ARG A 47 -1.69 12.59 -9.44
C ARG A 47 -2.51 11.39 -9.03
N TYR A 48 -2.14 10.22 -9.53
CA TYR A 48 -2.62 8.94 -9.01
C TYR A 48 -1.74 8.48 -7.83
N LYS A 49 -2.36 8.24 -6.68
CA LYS A 49 -1.73 7.59 -5.52
C LYS A 49 -2.19 6.15 -5.41
N ALA A 50 -1.27 5.26 -5.09
CA ALA A 50 -1.54 3.89 -4.67
C ALA A 50 -0.87 3.66 -3.32
N ARG A 51 -1.55 2.97 -2.41
CA ARG A 51 -1.01 2.58 -1.10
C ARG A 51 -1.38 1.15 -0.78
N ILE A 52 -0.42 0.40 -0.24
CA ILE A 52 -0.71 -0.92 0.33
C ILE A 52 -1.11 -0.75 1.79
N VAL A 53 -2.22 -1.36 2.19
CA VAL A 53 -2.80 -1.23 3.53
C VAL A 53 -3.15 -2.61 4.04
N ALA A 54 -2.82 -2.90 5.30
CA ALA A 54 -3.29 -4.10 5.96
C ALA A 54 -4.82 -4.07 6.11
N LYS A 55 -5.50 -5.16 5.77
CA LYS A 55 -6.91 -5.37 6.13
C LYS A 55 -6.94 -5.64 7.63
N GLY A 56 -6.94 -4.56 8.43
CA GLY A 56 -7.16 -4.65 9.87
C GLY A 56 -8.58 -5.17 10.13
N TYR A 57 -8.71 -6.47 10.36
CA TYR A 57 -9.87 -7.08 11.01
C TYR A 57 -9.48 -7.44 12.43
N VAL A 58 -9.02 -6.47 13.21
CA VAL A 58 -8.86 -6.63 14.66
C VAL A 58 -8.96 -5.24 15.29
N GLN A 59 -10.18 -4.80 15.53
CA GLN A 59 -10.47 -3.90 16.63
C GLN A 59 -11.76 -4.46 17.23
N GLU A 60 -11.58 -5.42 18.14
CA GLU A 60 -12.63 -5.77 19.11
C GLU A 60 -12.88 -4.56 20.03
#